data_AF-A0ABD2MR33-F1
#
_entry.id   AF-A0ABD2MR33-F1
#
_cell.length_a   1.000
_cell.length_b   1.000
_cell.length_c   1.000
_cell.angle_alpha   90.00
_cell.angle_beta   90.00
_cell.angle_gamma   90.00
#
_symmetry.space_group_name_H-M   'P 1'
#
loop_
_entity.id
_entity.type
_entity.pdbx_description
1 polymer ?
#
loop_
_entity_poly.entity_id
_entity_poly.type
_entity_poly.pdbx_seq_one_letter_code
_entity_poly.pdbx_strand_id
1 'polypeptide(L)'
;MLECEDVDGAFVQFVEILKNAVNQFTKEVPVRARNKNHKEWVTEELGRLIQSKNEMYRRLKKDLHNGTLENEYAHFRNRVVNLIETTKNNYYRSRFEEQNKSPEALWRWLGEVTNSKK
;
A
#
# COMPACT_ATOMS: atom_id res chain seq x y z
N MET A 1 -14.11 -26.38 37.95
CA MET A 1 -14.37 -25.78 39.28
C MET A 1 -13.18 -24.89 39.59
N LEU A 2 -13.40 -23.60 39.79
CA LEU A 2 -12.36 -22.68 40.27
C LEU A 2 -12.35 -22.83 41.79
N GLU A 3 -11.49 -23.69 42.32
CA GLU A 3 -11.25 -23.80 43.76
C GLU A 3 -10.14 -22.81 44.13
N CYS A 4 -10.52 -21.55 44.37
CA CYS A 4 -9.61 -20.55 44.92
C CYS A 4 -10.39 -19.69 45.92
N GLU A 5 -9.90 -19.62 47.17
CA GLU A 5 -10.48 -18.78 48.23
C GLU A 5 -10.15 -17.29 48.04
N ASP A 6 -9.18 -16.98 47.19
CA ASP A 6 -8.69 -15.64 46.89
C ASP A 6 -9.10 -15.20 45.48
N VAL A 7 -9.63 -13.97 45.37
CA VAL A 7 -10.16 -13.38 44.13
C VAL A 7 -9.06 -13.23 43.08
N ASP A 8 -7.86 -12.84 43.52
CA ASP A 8 -6.72 -12.67 42.63
C ASP A 8 -6.26 -14.04 42.07
N GLY A 9 -6.22 -15.07 42.92
CA GLY A 9 -5.96 -16.45 42.50
C GLY A 9 -6.99 -16.99 41.50
N ALA A 10 -8.28 -16.72 41.72
CA ALA A 10 -9.34 -17.12 40.80
C ALA A 10 -9.24 -16.41 39.44
N PHE A 11 -8.85 -15.12 39.43
CA PHE A 11 -8.63 -14.38 38.19
C PHE A 11 -7.44 -14.93 37.40
N VAL A 12 -6.33 -15.27 38.07
CA VAL A 12 -5.17 -15.88 37.41
C VAL A 12 -5.55 -17.21 36.76
N GLN A 13 -6.23 -18.10 37.49
CA GLN A 13 -6.69 -19.39 36.95
C GLN A 13 -7.63 -19.21 35.75
N PHE A 14 -8.55 -18.26 35.82
CA PHE A 14 -9.44 -17.95 34.71
C PHE A 14 -8.66 -17.50 33.46
N VAL A 15 -7.69 -16.60 33.62
CA VAL A 15 -6.83 -16.12 32.53
C VAL A 15 -6.02 -17.26 31.93
N GLU A 16 -5.51 -18.18 32.74
CA GLU A 16 -4.77 -19.36 32.25
C GLU A 16 -5.64 -20.31 31.45
N ILE A 17 -6.83 -20.64 31.94
CA ILE A 17 -7.81 -21.48 31.23
C ILE A 17 -8.16 -20.84 29.88
N LEU A 18 -8.41 -19.54 29.88
CA LEU A 18 -8.76 -18.80 28.66
C LEU A 18 -7.60 -18.78 27.66
N LYS A 19 -6.37 -18.52 28.11
CA LYS A 19 -5.16 -18.58 27.26
C LYS A 19 -4.96 -19.98 26.67
N ASN A 20 -5.15 -21.02 27.47
CA ASN A 20 -5.01 -22.40 27.00
C ASN A 20 -6.07 -22.76 25.96
N ALA A 21 -7.32 -22.33 26.17
CA ALA A 21 -8.38 -22.52 25.18
C ALA A 21 -8.08 -21.77 23.86
N VAL A 22 -7.64 -20.51 23.94
CA VAL A 22 -7.24 -19.74 22.76
C VAL A 22 -6.11 -20.46 22.02
N ASN A 23 -5.04 -20.85 22.71
CA ASN A 23 -3.90 -21.53 22.09
C ASN A 23 -4.26 -22.91 21.50
N GLN A 24 -5.22 -23.63 22.10
CA GLN A 24 -5.65 -24.95 21.63
C GLN A 24 -6.51 -24.85 20.36
N PHE A 25 -7.39 -23.84 20.28
CA PHE A 25 -8.40 -23.74 19.22
C PHE A 25 -8.09 -22.69 18.16
N THR A 26 -7.07 -21.85 18.37
CA THR A 26 -6.61 -20.90 17.34
C THR A 26 -5.17 -21.19 16.94
N LYS A 27 -4.84 -20.77 15.72
CA LYS A 27 -3.49 -20.83 15.19
C LYS A 27 -3.08 -19.43 14.79
N GLU A 28 -1.90 -19.01 15.23
CA GLU A 28 -1.30 -17.79 14.70
C GLU A 28 -0.97 -18.01 13.22
N VAL A 29 -1.59 -17.21 12.37
CA VAL A 29 -1.26 -17.18 10.95
C VAL A 29 -0.40 -15.94 10.72
N PRO A 30 0.85 -16.09 10.22
CA PRO A 30 1.64 -14.93 9.86
C PRO A 30 0.89 -14.18 8.77
N VAL A 31 0.41 -12.99 9.09
CA VAL A 31 -0.11 -12.07 8.08
C VAL A 31 1.09 -11.70 7.23
N ARG A 32 1.16 -12.25 6.02
CA ARG A 32 2.13 -11.77 5.04
C ARG A 32 1.83 -10.29 4.89
N ALA A 33 2.76 -9.44 5.33
CA ALA A 33 2.76 -8.06 4.91
C ALA A 33 2.62 -8.12 3.39
N ARG A 34 1.54 -7.56 2.86
CA ARG A 34 1.44 -7.38 1.42
C ARG A 34 2.66 -6.53 1.12
N ASN A 35 3.72 -7.14 0.58
CA ASN A 35 4.82 -6.42 -0.03
C ASN A 35 4.13 -5.62 -1.12
N LYS A 36 3.68 -4.42 -0.74
CA LYS A 36 3.44 -3.35 -1.66
C LYS A 36 4.84 -3.15 -2.18
N ASN A 37 5.11 -3.76 -3.33
CA ASN A 37 6.11 -3.27 -4.25
C ASN A 37 5.70 -1.83 -4.52
N HIS A 38 6.03 -0.96 -3.57
CA HIS A 38 5.82 0.46 -3.66
C HIS A 38 6.73 0.81 -4.80
N LYS A 39 6.12 1.08 -5.95
CA LYS A 39 6.88 1.32 -7.16
C LYS A 39 7.82 2.47 -6.82
N GLU A 40 9.13 2.24 -6.95
CA GLU A 40 10.15 3.14 -6.41
C GLU A 40 10.04 4.56 -6.97
N TRP A 41 9.41 4.71 -8.15
CA TRP A 41 9.09 6.00 -8.76
C TRP A 41 7.95 6.78 -8.08
N VAL A 42 7.19 6.19 -7.17
CA VAL A 42 6.07 6.86 -6.48
C VAL A 42 6.60 7.67 -5.31
N THR A 43 6.72 8.98 -5.49
CA THR A 43 7.07 9.90 -4.41
C THR A 43 5.90 10.09 -3.43
N GLU A 44 6.21 10.50 -2.20
CA GLU A 44 5.18 10.79 -1.20
C GLU A 44 4.22 11.89 -1.68
N GLU A 45 4.76 12.93 -2.31
CA GLU A 45 3.97 14.02 -2.91
C GLU A 45 2.99 13.53 -3.96
N LEU A 46 3.44 12.64 -4.85
CA LEU A 46 2.58 12.00 -5.85
C LEU A 46 1.48 11.18 -5.17
N GLY A 47 1.82 10.48 -4.09
CA GLY A 47 0.87 9.78 -3.23
C GLY A 47 -0.22 10.70 -2.68
N ARG A 48 0.17 11.85 -2.10
CA ARG A 48 -0.76 12.86 -1.59
C ARG A 48 -1.68 13.41 -2.68
N LEU A 49 -1.14 13.69 -3.87
CA LEU A 49 -1.93 14.15 -5.02
C LEU A 49 -2.96 13.11 -5.49
N ILE A 50 -2.57 11.83 -5.53
CA ILE A 50 -3.50 10.73 -5.85
C ILE A 50 -4.62 10.65 -4.82
N GLN A 51 -4.30 10.80 -3.53
CA GLN A 51 -5.30 10.82 -2.46
C GLN A 51 -6.27 11.99 -2.61
N SER A 52 -5.77 13.21 -2.85
CA SER A 52 -6.60 14.38 -3.10
C SER A 52 -7.52 14.18 -4.31
N LYS A 53 -7.03 13.54 -5.37
CA LYS A 53 -7.84 13.26 -6.57
C LYS A 53 -8.97 12.28 -6.25
N ASN A 54 -8.67 11.25 -5.45
CA ASN A 54 -9.67 10.29 -5.01
C ASN A 54 -10.69 10.90 -4.04
N GLU A 55 -10.29 11.90 -3.24
CA GLU A 55 -11.19 12.67 -2.40
C GLU A 55 -12.14 13.54 -3.24
N MET A 56 -11.63 14.28 -4.23
CA MET A 56 -12.45 15.04 -5.17
C MET A 56 -13.46 14.15 -5.90
N TYR A 57 -13.04 12.96 -6.35
CA TYR A 57 -13.95 12.00 -6.97
C TYR A 57 -15.07 11.55 -6.03
N ARG A 58 -14.76 11.33 -4.74
CA ARG A 58 -15.76 10.98 -3.72
C ARG A 58 -16.74 12.13 -3.48
N ARG A 59 -16.30 13.39 -3.56
CA ARG A 59 -17.18 14.57 -3.47
C ARG A 59 -18.08 14.68 -4.69
N LEU A 60 -17.52 14.53 -5.89
CA LEU A 60 -18.28 14.54 -7.15
C LEU A 60 -19.37 13.46 -7.17
N LYS A 61 -19.08 12.26 -6.64
CA LYS A 61 -20.09 11.20 -6.51
C LYS A 61 -21.26 11.54 -5.59
N LYS A 62 -21.07 12.42 -4.62
CA LYS A 62 -22.14 12.85 -3.69
C LYS A 62 -23.02 13.93 -4.31
N ASP A 63 -22.48 14.72 -5.23
CA ASP A 63 -23.17 15.82 -5.89
C ASP A 63 -22.90 15.77 -7.41
N LEU A 64 -23.66 14.91 -8.09
CA LEU A 64 -23.49 14.58 -9.51
C LEU A 64 -23.94 15.69 -10.46
N HIS A 65 -24.61 16.73 -9.98
CA HIS A 65 -25.13 17.83 -10.81
C HIS A 65 -24.30 19.11 -10.70
N ASN A 66 -23.21 19.08 -9.94
CA ASN A 66 -22.31 20.21 -9.79
C ASN A 66 -21.29 20.25 -10.95
N GLY A 67 -21.67 20.90 -12.04
CA GLY A 67 -20.83 21.04 -13.25
C GLY A 67 -19.49 21.76 -13.00
N THR A 68 -19.41 22.64 -11.99
CA THR A 68 -18.15 23.27 -11.59
C THR A 68 -17.19 22.24 -10.99
N LEU A 69 -17.68 21.42 -10.06
CA LEU A 69 -16.90 20.37 -9.41
C LEU A 69 -16.46 19.29 -10.41
N GLU A 70 -17.29 18.99 -11.40
CA GLU A 70 -16.96 18.06 -12.48
C GLU A 70 -15.77 18.58 -13.32
N ASN A 71 -15.82 19.85 -13.74
CA ASN A 71 -14.75 20.47 -14.51
C ASN A 71 -13.44 20.55 -13.71
N GLU A 72 -13.50 20.99 -12.45
CA GLU A 72 -12.34 21.02 -11.56
C GLU A 72 -11.72 19.63 -11.39
N TYR A 73 -12.55 18.60 -11.18
CA TYR A 73 -12.09 17.23 -11.09
C TYR A 73 -11.43 16.75 -12.40
N ALA A 74 -12.02 17.06 -13.56
CA ALA A 74 -11.47 16.66 -14.86
C ALA A 74 -10.07 17.26 -15.08
N HIS A 75 -9.91 18.57 -14.84
CA HIS A 75 -8.61 19.24 -14.94
C HIS A 75 -7.59 18.67 -13.96
N PHE A 76 -8.00 18.47 -12.70
CA PHE A 76 -7.11 17.94 -11.68
C PHE A 76 -6.70 16.48 -11.97
N ARG A 77 -7.64 15.63 -12.40
CA ARG A 77 -7.36 14.26 -12.83
C ARG A 77 -6.32 14.24 -13.94
N ASN A 78 -6.50 15.05 -14.99
CA ASN A 78 -5.57 15.09 -16.12
C ASN A 78 -4.17 15.54 -15.69
N ARG A 79 -4.08 16.56 -14.84
CA ARG A 79 -2.80 16.98 -14.24
C ARG A 79 -2.12 15.85 -13.47
N VAL A 80 -2.87 15.12 -12.63
CA VAL A 80 -2.33 13.99 -11.87
C VAL A 80 -1.88 12.85 -12.79
N VAL A 81 -2.65 12.53 -13.84
CA VAL A 81 -2.27 11.51 -14.84
C VAL A 81 -0.95 11.89 -15.53
N ASN A 82 -0.85 13.12 -16.05
CA ASN A 82 0.37 13.60 -16.71
C ASN A 82 1.58 13.60 -15.77
N LEU A 83 1.37 13.93 -14.48
CA LEU A 83 2.42 13.89 -13.49
C LEU A 83 2.88 12.45 -13.22
N ILE A 84 1.95 11.50 -13.08
CA ILE A 84 2.29 10.07 -12.91
C ILE A 84 3.14 9.58 -14.08
N GLU A 85 2.75 9.89 -15.30
CA GLU A 85 3.49 9.48 -16.51
C GLU A 85 4.87 10.13 -16.56
N THR A 86 4.95 11.44 -16.32
CA THR A 86 6.23 12.17 -16.30
C THR A 86 7.17 11.63 -15.24
N THR A 87 6.70 11.46 -13.99
CA THR A 87 7.51 10.94 -12.88
C THR A 87 8.00 9.52 -13.18
N LYS A 88 7.12 8.66 -13.69
CA LYS A 88 7.47 7.30 -14.08
C LYS A 88 8.54 7.30 -15.18
N ASN A 89 8.34 8.07 -16.24
CA ASN A 89 9.28 8.15 -17.37
C ASN A 89 10.63 8.69 -16.94
N ASN A 90 10.65 9.75 -16.12
CA ASN A 90 11.89 10.33 -15.61
C ASN A 90 12.67 9.33 -14.76
N TYR A 91 12.00 8.58 -13.88
CA TYR A 91 12.63 7.54 -13.07
C TYR A 91 13.29 6.46 -13.93
N TYR A 92 12.55 5.89 -14.89
CA TYR A 92 13.11 4.84 -15.74
C TYR A 92 14.19 5.37 -16.68
N ARG A 93 14.09 6.61 -17.14
CA ARG A 93 15.13 7.26 -17.94
C ARG A 93 16.42 7.46 -17.15
N SER A 94 16.34 8.00 -15.94
CA SER A 94 17.55 8.20 -15.11
C SER A 94 18.20 6.87 -14.76
N ARG A 95 17.42 5.85 -14.42
CA ARG A 95 17.92 4.49 -14.18
C ARG A 95 18.57 3.88 -15.41
N PHE A 96 17.98 4.08 -16.59
CA PHE A 96 18.56 3.63 -17.85
C PHE A 96 19.92 4.29 -18.08
N GLU A 97 20.01 5.62 -17.94
CA GLU A 97 21.26 6.37 -18.10
C GLU A 97 22.35 5.94 -17.11
N GLU A 98 21.99 5.61 -15.87
CA GLU A 98 22.90 5.06 -14.85
C GLU A 98 23.50 3.70 -15.27
N GLN A 99 22.68 2.80 -15.84
CA GLN A 99 23.08 1.43 -16.19
C GLN A 99 23.66 1.31 -17.61
N ASN A 100 23.50 2.32 -18.47
CA ASN A 100 23.93 2.30 -19.89
C ASN A 100 25.45 2.18 -20.09
N LYS A 101 26.24 2.21 -19.02
CA LYS A 101 27.70 2.03 -19.07
C LYS A 101 28.12 0.56 -19.22
N SER A 102 27.23 -0.39 -18.92
CA SER A 102 27.47 -1.82 -19.05
C SER A 102 26.27 -2.51 -19.70
N PRO A 103 26.43 -3.12 -20.88
CA PRO A 103 25.35 -3.89 -21.53
C PRO A 103 24.79 -4.99 -20.64
N GLU A 104 25.65 -5.70 -19.88
CA GLU A 104 25.22 -6.77 -18.97
C GLU A 104 24.36 -6.23 -17.82
N ALA A 105 24.75 -5.10 -17.24
CA ALA A 105 24.00 -4.46 -16.17
C ALA A 105 22.63 -3.95 -16.66
N LEU A 106 22.59 -3.42 -17.89
CA LEU A 106 21.36 -2.98 -18.53
C LEU A 106 20.39 -4.16 -18.77
N TRP A 107 20.86 -5.28 -19.32
CA TRP A 107 20.03 -6.46 -19.54
C TRP A 107 19.51 -7.07 -18.23
N ARG A 108 20.33 -7.09 -17.18
CA ARG A 108 19.92 -7.53 -15.85
C ARG A 108 18.81 -6.64 -15.29
N TRP A 109 19.00 -5.32 -15.33
CA TRP A 109 18.00 -4.35 -14.87
C TRP A 109 16.71 -4.42 -15.69
N LEU A 110 16.79 -4.55 -17.01
CA LEU A 110 15.61 -4.75 -17.86
C LEU A 110 14.83 -6.00 -17.44
N GLY A 111 15.51 -7.12 -17.19
CA GLY A 111 14.87 -8.36 -16.71
C GLY A 111 14.17 -8.21 -15.35
N GLU A 112 14.69 -7.37 -14.47
CA GLU A 112 14.05 -7.00 -13.18
C GLU A 112 12.80 -6.15 -13.41
N VAL A 113 12.85 -5.17 -14.32
CA VAL A 113 11.72 -4.27 -14.63
C VAL A 113 10.59 -4.98 -15.36
N THR A 114 10.91 -5.88 -16.30
CA THR A 114 9.92 -6.63 -17.08
C THR A 114 9.39 -7.87 -16.36
N ASN A 115 9.88 -8.17 -15.16
CA ASN A 115 9.57 -9.36 -14.39
C ASN A 115 9.66 -10.64 -15.25
N SER A 116 10.70 -10.72 -16.10
CA SER A 116 10.89 -11.84 -17.04
C SER A 116 11.47 -13.09 -16.37
N LYS A 117 11.70 -13.06 -15.05
CA LYS A 117 11.92 -14.27 -14.25
C LYS A 117 10.56 -14.90 -13.96
N LYS A 118 10.21 -15.89 -14.79
CA LYS A 118 9.19 -16.91 -14.51
C LYS A 118 9.41 -17.54 -13.13
#